data_AF-A0A958AAB8-F1
#
_entry.id   AF-A0A958AAB8-F1
#
_cell.length_a   1.000
_cell.length_b   1.000
_cell.length_c   1.000
_cell.angle_alpha   90.00
_cell.angle_beta   90.00
_cell.angle_gamma   90.00
#
_symmetry.space_group_name_H-M   'P 1'
#
loop_
_entity.id
_entity.type
_entity.pdbx_description
1 polymer ?
#
loop_
_entity_poly.entity_id
_entity_poly.type
_entity_poly.pdbx_seq_one_letter_code
_entity_poly.pdbx_strand_id
1 'polypeptide(L)'
;MKTTRLGIFSNTWVTLSVLLLPATMLLCSRGGAAGDVEATVAAGVAATQQAQINLQGTVDAAVLATQTAGQLAAAPLPASTSVAAANAPASASDLEAVRNVILNEVNAAVSQDLGQLQTLFAPNAVVIDRAGTPDDASDDTVWQGWANIERRYQAFFSSGVSSLTLVDLAIQLNGNQAIATHQGVVQDGVLYADQGSYTLENIDGRWLITQLEYGGAAQSAGQPSAAIPANGPPNLTANDDGLYVLAVGSQHRYEEPWGWDRGDPCEAWANNDFDDTKPNYRGFNVELLLTNNSDSKVPDHWPISFTTANGKSVTPCYYGYQGSGPEPGVTRSVTFFTVVEKDDYVEKIAFSLNGQTLILCLDGKGGWQSCDG
;
A
#
# COMPACT_ATOMS: atom_id res chain seq x y z
N MET A 1 -50.52 44.71 14.20
CA MET A 1 -50.65 43.28 14.56
C MET A 1 -49.91 42.48 13.51
N LYS A 2 -48.75 41.91 13.87
CA LYS A 2 -47.88 41.15 12.96
C LYS A 2 -48.33 39.69 12.94
N THR A 3 -48.65 39.18 11.76
CA THR A 3 -49.13 37.83 11.51
C THR A 3 -47.95 36.87 11.38
N THR A 4 -47.89 35.86 12.25
CA THR A 4 -46.93 34.76 12.22
C THR A 4 -47.30 33.79 11.09
N ARG A 5 -46.36 33.50 10.17
CA ARG A 5 -46.49 32.41 9.20
C ARG A 5 -45.72 31.18 9.70
N LEU A 6 -46.44 30.08 9.88
CA LEU A 6 -45.92 28.74 10.12
C LEU A 6 -45.39 28.17 8.79
N GLY A 7 -44.11 27.82 8.72
CA GLY A 7 -43.51 27.10 7.60
C GLY A 7 -43.54 25.60 7.88
N ILE A 8 -44.26 24.84 7.05
CA ILE A 8 -44.28 23.38 7.03
C ILE A 8 -43.11 22.92 6.16
N PHE A 9 -42.18 22.13 6.72
CA PHE A 9 -41.14 21.44 5.95
C PHE A 9 -41.72 20.14 5.38
N SER A 10 -41.68 19.98 4.06
CA SER A 10 -41.99 18.72 3.37
C SER A 10 -40.72 17.87 3.27
N ASN A 11 -40.77 16.63 3.75
CA ASN A 11 -39.75 15.61 3.50
C ASN A 11 -39.86 15.13 2.05
N THR A 12 -38.86 15.48 1.23
CA THR A 12 -38.70 14.96 -0.12
C THR A 12 -37.95 13.63 -0.05
N TRP A 13 -38.64 12.53 -0.35
CA TRP A 13 -38.00 11.23 -0.56
C TRP A 13 -37.23 11.25 -1.88
N VAL A 14 -35.92 11.01 -1.83
CA VAL A 14 -35.09 10.83 -3.03
C VAL A 14 -35.26 9.39 -3.51
N THR A 15 -36.09 9.16 -4.52
CA THR A 15 -36.10 7.91 -5.29
C THR A 15 -34.88 7.87 -6.20
N LEU A 16 -33.90 7.05 -5.84
CA LEU A 16 -32.74 6.74 -6.67
C LEU A 16 -33.15 5.70 -7.73
N SER A 17 -33.51 6.16 -8.92
CA SER A 17 -33.76 5.29 -10.08
C SER A 17 -32.43 4.83 -10.69
N VAL A 18 -31.99 3.62 -10.36
CA VAL A 18 -30.85 2.98 -11.03
C VAL A 18 -31.31 2.46 -12.41
N LEU A 19 -30.94 3.19 -13.46
CA LEU A 19 -31.07 2.74 -14.84
C LEU A 19 -29.92 1.76 -15.15
N LEU A 20 -30.18 0.46 -15.04
CA LEU A 20 -29.31 -0.57 -15.61
C LEU A 20 -29.55 -0.64 -17.13
N LEU A 21 -28.59 -0.11 -17.89
CA LEU A 21 -28.48 -0.37 -19.32
C LEU A 21 -27.94 -1.80 -19.54
N PRO A 22 -28.56 -2.60 -20.43
CA PRO A 22 -28.00 -3.88 -20.83
C PRO A 22 -26.83 -3.65 -21.80
N ALA A 23 -25.60 -3.78 -21.30
CA ALA A 23 -24.42 -3.86 -22.15
C ALA A 23 -24.54 -5.09 -23.06
N THR A 24 -24.61 -4.81 -24.34
CA THR A 24 -25.00 -5.75 -25.38
C THR A 24 -23.89 -6.76 -25.65
N MET A 25 -24.33 -8.02 -25.78
CA MET A 25 -23.67 -9.15 -26.41
C MET A 25 -22.73 -8.76 -27.56
N LEU A 26 -21.48 -9.22 -27.48
CA LEU A 26 -20.69 -9.58 -28.67
C LEU A 26 -19.67 -10.66 -28.28
N LEU A 27 -20.13 -11.92 -28.20
CA LEU A 27 -19.24 -13.08 -28.18
C LEU A 27 -19.64 -14.02 -29.31
N CYS A 28 -18.73 -14.10 -30.29
CA CYS A 28 -18.81 -14.98 -31.43
C CYS A 28 -18.88 -16.45 -31.01
N SER A 29 -19.74 -17.16 -31.72
CA SER A 29 -19.98 -18.60 -31.67
C SER A 29 -18.70 -19.45 -31.83
N ARG A 30 -18.47 -20.36 -30.89
CA ARG A 30 -17.79 -21.63 -31.15
C ARG A 30 -18.37 -22.76 -30.28
N GLY A 31 -19.35 -23.46 -30.85
CA GLY A 31 -19.49 -24.93 -30.76
C GLY A 31 -19.64 -25.63 -29.40
N GLY A 32 -20.05 -24.96 -28.33
CA GLY A 32 -20.44 -25.60 -27.07
C GLY A 32 -21.96 -25.80 -27.01
N ALA A 33 -22.42 -26.91 -26.44
CA ALA A 33 -23.82 -27.25 -26.23
C ALA A 33 -24.65 -26.03 -25.80
N ALA A 34 -25.88 -25.89 -26.33
CA ALA A 34 -26.83 -24.84 -25.96
C ALA A 34 -27.15 -24.95 -24.45
N GLY A 35 -26.26 -24.39 -23.63
CA GLY A 35 -26.45 -24.20 -22.21
C GLY A 35 -27.65 -23.28 -22.04
N ASP A 36 -28.50 -23.66 -21.09
CA ASP A 36 -29.76 -23.01 -20.80
C ASP A 36 -29.52 -21.53 -20.43
N VAL A 37 -29.73 -20.64 -21.40
CA VAL A 37 -29.59 -19.19 -21.24
C VAL A 37 -30.52 -18.70 -20.13
N GLU A 38 -31.66 -19.35 -19.94
CA GLU A 38 -32.63 -19.02 -18.90
C GLU A 38 -32.06 -19.31 -17.51
N ALA A 39 -31.36 -20.45 -17.33
CA ALA A 39 -30.66 -20.77 -16.08
C ALA A 39 -29.53 -19.78 -15.76
N THR A 40 -28.81 -19.31 -16.78
CA THR A 40 -27.73 -18.33 -16.61
C THR A 40 -28.27 -16.96 -16.20
N VAL A 41 -29.37 -16.52 -16.83
CA VAL A 41 -30.04 -15.26 -16.47
C VAL A 41 -30.64 -15.34 -15.06
N ALA A 42 -31.29 -16.47 -14.72
CA ALA A 42 -31.84 -16.69 -13.39
C ALA A 42 -30.76 -16.64 -12.29
N ALA A 43 -29.59 -17.25 -12.53
CA ALA A 43 -28.45 -17.17 -11.62
C ALA A 43 -27.94 -15.73 -11.46
N GLY A 44 -27.86 -14.95 -12.54
CA GLY A 44 -27.46 -13.54 -12.50
C GLY A 44 -28.43 -12.66 -11.70
N VAL A 45 -29.74 -12.88 -11.86
CA VAL A 45 -30.78 -12.17 -11.09
C VAL A 45 -30.69 -12.53 -9.60
N ALA A 46 -30.54 -13.81 -9.27
CA ALA A 46 -30.40 -14.27 -7.89
C ALA A 46 -29.14 -13.68 -7.21
N ALA A 47 -28.01 -13.65 -7.92
CA ALA A 47 -26.77 -13.04 -7.42
C ALA A 47 -26.93 -11.53 -7.16
N THR A 48 -27.61 -10.81 -8.07
CA THR A 48 -27.88 -9.38 -7.92
C THR A 48 -28.79 -9.11 -6.72
N GLN A 49 -29.83 -9.91 -6.54
CA GLN A 49 -30.76 -9.77 -5.41
C GLN A 49 -30.06 -10.07 -4.07
N GLN A 50 -29.18 -11.07 -4.03
CA GLN A 50 -28.38 -11.36 -2.84
C GLN A 50 -27.40 -10.22 -2.50
N ALA A 51 -26.77 -9.62 -3.51
CA ALA A 51 -25.89 -8.46 -3.29
C ALA A 51 -26.65 -7.26 -2.71
N GLN A 52 -27.88 -7.01 -3.16
CA GLN A 52 -28.74 -5.96 -2.61
C GLN A 52 -29.10 -6.20 -1.14
N ILE A 53 -29.40 -7.46 -0.76
CA ILE A 53 -29.67 -7.84 0.64
C ILE A 53 -28.44 -7.59 1.52
N ASN A 54 -27.25 -7.98 1.05
CA ASN A 54 -26.00 -7.78 1.80
C ASN A 54 -25.69 -6.29 2.00
N LEU A 55 -25.89 -5.46 0.97
CA LEU A 55 -25.72 -4.01 1.05
C LEU A 55 -26.67 -3.37 2.07
N GLN A 56 -27.94 -3.77 2.09
CA GLN A 56 -28.90 -3.25 3.06
C GLN A 56 -28.50 -3.62 4.49
N GLY A 57 -28.03 -4.85 4.71
CA GLY A 57 -27.53 -5.29 6.02
C GLY A 57 -26.35 -4.44 6.53
N THR A 58 -25.41 -4.07 5.66
CA THR A 58 -24.29 -3.18 6.00
C THR A 58 -24.75 -1.77 6.35
N VAL A 59 -25.71 -1.22 5.60
CA VAL A 59 -26.28 0.11 5.89
C VAL A 59 -27.00 0.13 7.23
N ASP A 60 -27.82 -0.88 7.52
CA ASP A 60 -28.55 -0.98 8.78
C ASP A 60 -27.59 -1.11 9.98
N ALA A 61 -26.49 -1.87 9.84
CA ALA A 61 -25.45 -1.98 10.86
C ALA A 61 -24.74 -0.64 11.12
N ALA A 62 -24.41 0.12 10.07
CA ALA A 62 -23.77 1.43 10.20
C ALA A 62 -24.68 2.47 10.87
N VAL A 63 -25.98 2.45 10.56
CA VAL A 63 -26.98 3.31 11.22
C VAL A 63 -27.08 2.98 12.71
N LEU A 64 -27.12 1.69 13.06
CA LEU A 64 -27.18 1.26 14.46
C LEU A 64 -25.93 1.65 15.25
N ALA A 65 -24.74 1.51 14.66
CA ALA A 65 -23.48 1.95 15.27
C ALA A 65 -23.46 3.47 15.55
N THR A 66 -23.95 4.27 14.59
CA THR A 66 -24.03 5.73 14.73
C THR A 66 -25.02 6.16 15.82
N GLN A 67 -26.16 5.47 15.94
CA GLN A 67 -27.14 5.74 17.00
C GLN A 67 -26.58 5.39 18.40
N THR A 68 -25.78 4.32 18.49
CA THR A 68 -25.16 3.89 19.75
C THR A 68 -24.08 4.87 20.22
N ALA A 69 -23.30 5.44 19.29
CA ALA A 69 -22.29 6.45 19.60
C ALA A 69 -22.88 7.76 20.17
N GLY A 70 -24.11 8.12 19.77
CA GLY A 70 -24.80 9.33 20.25
C GLY A 70 -25.35 9.24 21.68
N GLN A 71 -25.30 8.08 22.34
CA GLN A 71 -25.85 7.85 23.68
C GLN A 71 -24.80 7.77 24.81
N LEU A 72 -23.51 7.99 24.51
CA LEU A 72 -22.49 8.11 25.55
C LEU A 72 -22.71 9.41 26.33
N ALA A 73 -23.17 9.26 27.57
CA ALA A 73 -23.37 10.36 28.51
C ALA A 73 -22.07 11.15 28.69
N ALA A 74 -22.14 12.45 28.45
CA ALA A 74 -21.03 13.38 28.64
C ALA A 74 -20.52 13.30 30.08
N ALA A 75 -19.30 12.80 30.25
CA ALA A 75 -18.58 12.89 31.51
C ALA A 75 -18.20 14.37 31.78
N PRO A 76 -18.33 14.87 33.04
CA PRO A 76 -17.96 16.24 33.37
C PRO A 76 -16.44 16.40 33.25
N LEU A 77 -16.02 17.32 32.38
CA LEU A 77 -14.62 17.69 32.16
C LEU A 77 -14.00 18.37 33.40
N PRO A 78 -12.73 18.09 33.73
CA PRO A 78 -12.00 18.84 34.76
C PRO A 78 -11.71 20.27 34.28
N ALA A 79 -11.81 21.22 35.21
CA ALA A 79 -11.61 22.64 34.98
C ALA A 79 -10.18 22.93 34.48
N SER A 80 -10.07 23.49 33.27
CA SER A 80 -8.81 23.93 32.68
C SER A 80 -8.61 25.43 32.87
N THR A 81 -7.42 25.78 33.33
CA THR A 81 -6.88 27.14 33.45
C THR A 81 -6.83 27.85 32.09
N SER A 82 -7.26 29.11 32.07
CA SER A 82 -7.36 29.95 30.86
C SER A 82 -6.00 30.37 30.30
N VAL A 83 -5.76 30.09 29.02
CA VAL A 83 -4.78 30.78 28.18
C VAL A 83 -5.53 31.52 27.06
N ALA A 84 -5.04 32.71 26.74
CA ALA A 84 -5.72 33.77 26.01
C ALA A 84 -5.89 33.53 24.49
N ALA A 85 -6.76 34.37 23.92
CA ALA A 85 -7.10 34.61 22.52
C ALA A 85 -8.02 33.58 21.85
N ALA A 86 -9.29 33.97 21.75
CA ALA A 86 -10.36 33.24 21.07
C ALA A 86 -10.09 33.15 19.56
N ASN A 87 -9.70 31.97 19.10
CA ASN A 87 -9.72 31.62 17.68
C ASN A 87 -11.17 31.62 17.20
N ALA A 88 -11.42 32.32 16.09
CA ALA A 88 -12.71 32.26 15.41
C ALA A 88 -13.05 30.78 15.14
N PRO A 89 -14.31 30.35 15.30
CA PRO A 89 -14.71 28.99 15.00
C PRO A 89 -14.33 28.69 13.55
N ALA A 90 -13.61 27.57 13.35
CA ALA A 90 -13.18 27.14 12.04
C ALA A 90 -14.38 27.08 11.08
N SER A 91 -14.22 27.58 9.86
CA SER A 91 -15.32 27.59 8.91
C SER A 91 -15.57 26.17 8.41
N ALA A 92 -16.84 25.79 8.16
CA ALA A 92 -17.15 24.49 7.55
C ALA A 92 -16.43 24.28 6.21
N SER A 93 -16.12 25.39 5.51
CA SER A 93 -15.34 25.40 4.27
C SER A 93 -13.89 24.95 4.48
N ASP A 94 -13.25 25.31 5.60
CA ASP A 94 -11.86 24.90 5.88
C ASP A 94 -11.78 23.41 6.18
N LEU A 95 -12.77 22.87 6.90
CA LEU A 95 -12.83 21.43 7.19
C LEU A 95 -12.94 20.60 5.92
N GLU A 96 -13.81 21.02 5.00
CA GLU A 96 -13.96 20.38 3.71
C GLU A 96 -12.69 20.53 2.86
N ALA A 97 -12.06 21.70 2.85
CA ALA A 97 -10.82 21.94 2.13
C ALA A 97 -9.67 21.05 2.63
N VAL A 98 -9.48 20.94 3.96
CA VAL A 98 -8.47 20.06 4.56
C VAL A 98 -8.74 18.60 4.22
N ARG A 99 -10.00 18.15 4.35
CA ARG A 99 -10.40 16.79 3.97
C ARG A 99 -10.06 16.51 2.50
N ASN A 100 -10.35 17.45 1.61
CA ASN A 100 -10.07 17.30 0.18
C ASN A 100 -8.57 17.22 -0.11
N VAL A 101 -7.71 17.97 0.60
CA VAL A 101 -6.25 17.86 0.45
C VAL A 101 -5.77 16.44 0.79
N ILE A 102 -6.23 15.88 1.91
CA ILE A 102 -5.87 14.52 2.35
C ILE A 102 -6.36 13.47 1.34
N LEU A 103 -7.62 13.53 0.92
CA LEU A 103 -8.17 12.57 -0.03
C LEU A 103 -7.51 12.68 -1.42
N ASN A 104 -7.13 13.90 -1.85
CA ASN A 104 -6.40 14.09 -3.09
C ASN A 104 -4.97 13.52 -3.02
N GLU A 105 -4.33 13.54 -1.85
CA GLU A 105 -3.01 12.91 -1.67
C GLU A 105 -3.12 11.40 -1.85
N VAL A 106 -4.07 10.77 -1.15
CA VAL A 106 -4.37 9.33 -1.27
C VAL A 106 -4.68 8.95 -2.72
N ASN A 107 -5.56 9.71 -3.39
CA ASN A 107 -5.94 9.45 -4.78
C ASN A 107 -4.76 9.61 -5.74
N ALA A 108 -3.95 10.67 -5.57
CA ALA A 108 -2.79 10.93 -6.41
C ALA A 108 -1.68 9.88 -6.19
N ALA A 109 -1.56 9.34 -4.98
CA ALA A 109 -0.66 8.23 -4.68
C ALA A 109 -1.05 6.96 -5.43
N VAL A 110 -2.34 6.61 -5.42
CA VAL A 110 -2.88 5.45 -6.16
C VAL A 110 -2.79 5.65 -7.68
N SER A 111 -3.09 6.84 -8.18
CA SER A 111 -3.02 7.16 -9.62
C SER A 111 -1.62 7.47 -10.13
N GLN A 112 -0.60 7.38 -9.26
CA GLN A 112 0.80 7.68 -9.57
C GLN A 112 1.03 9.09 -10.13
N ASP A 113 0.24 10.08 -9.69
CA ASP A 113 0.29 11.46 -10.20
C ASP A 113 1.22 12.34 -9.35
N LEU A 114 2.52 12.31 -9.69
CA LEU A 114 3.54 13.15 -9.03
C LEU A 114 3.24 14.65 -9.16
N GLY A 115 2.65 15.08 -10.27
CA GLY A 115 2.33 16.48 -10.51
C GLY A 115 1.27 16.96 -9.51
N GLN A 116 0.20 16.19 -9.34
CA GLN A 116 -0.83 16.48 -8.36
C GLN A 116 -0.28 16.44 -6.93
N LEU A 117 0.49 15.40 -6.58
CA LEU A 117 1.14 15.28 -5.27
C LEU A 117 1.98 16.51 -4.95
N GLN A 118 2.81 16.98 -5.88
CA GLN A 118 3.64 18.18 -5.68
C GLN A 118 2.82 19.41 -5.25
N THR A 119 1.58 19.54 -5.75
CA THR A 119 0.74 20.69 -5.44
C THR A 119 0.10 20.64 -4.04
N LEU A 120 0.15 19.49 -3.37
CA LEU A 120 -0.47 19.27 -2.06
C LEU A 120 0.51 19.48 -0.91
N PHE A 121 1.82 19.40 -1.15
CA PHE A 121 2.85 19.58 -0.14
C PHE A 121 3.40 21.01 -0.10
N ALA A 122 3.69 21.49 1.11
CA ALA A 122 4.46 22.72 1.28
C ALA A 122 5.92 22.52 0.82
N PRO A 123 6.63 23.58 0.38
CA PRO A 123 8.00 23.45 -0.14
C PRO A 123 9.00 22.78 0.83
N ASN A 124 8.80 22.98 2.14
CA ASN A 124 9.62 22.44 3.23
C ASN A 124 8.93 21.30 3.99
N ALA A 125 7.92 20.67 3.39
CA ALA A 125 7.17 19.60 4.05
C ALA A 125 8.06 18.41 4.42
N VAL A 126 7.62 17.63 5.40
CA VAL A 126 8.33 16.44 5.88
C VAL A 126 7.38 15.24 5.87
N VAL A 127 7.87 14.11 5.38
CA VAL A 127 7.21 12.80 5.55
C VAL A 127 8.06 11.95 6.49
N ILE A 128 7.43 11.30 7.46
CA ILE A 128 8.08 10.45 8.48
C ILE A 128 7.41 9.08 8.47
N ASP A 129 8.21 8.04 8.24
CA ASP A 129 7.83 6.65 8.51
C ASP A 129 8.34 6.26 9.89
N ARG A 130 7.43 5.92 10.80
CA ARG A 130 7.74 5.50 12.16
C ARG A 130 8.10 4.02 12.28
N ALA A 131 8.20 3.27 11.18
CA ALA A 131 8.63 1.87 11.13
C ALA A 131 7.91 0.88 12.07
N GLY A 132 6.76 1.24 12.63
CA GLY A 132 6.06 0.45 13.66
C GLY A 132 6.58 0.64 15.09
N THR A 133 7.46 1.61 15.32
CA THR A 133 8.18 1.94 16.57
C THR A 133 7.92 3.40 16.97
N PRO A 134 6.66 3.78 17.28
CA PRO A 134 6.29 5.19 17.52
C PRO A 134 7.08 5.89 18.65
N ASP A 135 7.65 5.13 19.58
CA ASP A 135 8.40 5.64 20.72
C ASP A 135 9.93 5.67 20.49
N ASP A 136 10.42 5.16 19.35
CA ASP A 136 11.85 5.16 18.97
C ASP A 136 12.05 5.95 17.68
N ALA A 137 12.47 7.21 17.78
CA ALA A 137 12.72 8.01 16.59
C ALA A 137 14.06 7.68 15.88
N SER A 138 14.84 6.72 16.41
CA SER A 138 16.16 6.41 15.84
C SER A 138 16.11 5.54 14.59
N ASP A 139 14.98 4.86 14.34
CA ASP A 139 14.71 4.09 13.13
C ASP A 139 13.70 4.75 12.18
N ASP A 140 13.25 5.97 12.50
CA ASP A 140 12.43 6.79 11.61
C ASP A 140 13.10 6.99 10.25
N THR A 141 12.34 6.79 9.17
CA THR A 141 12.77 7.24 7.84
C THR A 141 12.14 8.60 7.53
N VAL A 142 12.97 9.59 7.20
CA VAL A 142 12.54 10.98 7.02
C VAL A 142 12.82 11.47 5.59
N TRP A 143 11.78 11.98 4.92
CA TRP A 143 11.89 12.66 3.62
C TRP A 143 11.48 14.12 3.75
N GLN A 144 12.46 15.02 3.73
CA GLN A 144 12.25 16.46 3.84
C GLN A 144 12.36 17.17 2.49
N GLY A 145 11.36 17.99 2.17
CA GLY A 145 11.26 18.74 0.92
C GLY A 145 10.85 17.88 -0.27
N TRP A 146 10.27 18.52 -1.28
CA TRP A 146 9.61 17.82 -2.39
C TRP A 146 10.50 16.78 -3.09
N ALA A 147 11.77 17.09 -3.39
CA ALA A 147 12.66 16.16 -4.08
C ALA A 147 12.86 14.83 -3.34
N ASN A 148 12.78 14.82 -2.01
CA ASN A 148 12.88 13.60 -1.21
C ASN A 148 11.53 12.89 -1.08
N ILE A 149 10.46 13.66 -0.94
CA ILE A 149 9.08 13.14 -0.89
C ILE A 149 8.71 12.46 -2.22
N GLU A 150 9.12 13.04 -3.35
CA GLU A 150 8.94 12.46 -4.68
C GLU A 150 9.58 11.08 -4.78
N ARG A 151 10.82 10.92 -4.31
CA ARG A 151 11.52 9.63 -4.28
C ARG A 151 10.78 8.59 -3.45
N ARG A 152 10.18 9.00 -2.32
CA ARG A 152 9.31 8.13 -1.51
C ARG A 152 8.10 7.65 -2.31
N TYR A 153 7.39 8.55 -2.99
CA TYR A 153 6.21 8.16 -3.77
C TYR A 153 6.59 7.27 -4.96
N GLN A 154 7.71 7.54 -5.64
CA GLN A 154 8.21 6.67 -6.70
C GLN A 154 8.47 5.24 -6.19
N ALA A 155 9.03 5.09 -4.98
CA ALA A 155 9.20 3.79 -4.34
C ALA A 155 7.87 3.15 -3.91
N PHE A 156 6.89 3.95 -3.50
CA PHE A 156 5.53 3.46 -3.23
C PHE A 156 4.84 2.97 -4.52
N PHE A 157 5.02 3.67 -5.65
CA PHE A 157 4.37 3.30 -6.91
C PHE A 157 4.80 1.93 -7.45
N SER A 158 6.02 1.49 -7.15
CA SER A 158 6.46 0.14 -7.50
C SER A 158 5.69 -0.96 -6.78
N SER A 159 5.01 -0.68 -5.66
CA SER A 159 4.23 -1.70 -4.95
C SER A 159 2.90 -2.05 -5.64
N GLY A 160 2.50 -1.33 -6.69
CA GLY A 160 1.34 -1.68 -7.52
C GLY A 160 -0.01 -1.50 -6.85
N VAL A 161 -0.11 -0.71 -5.77
CA VAL A 161 -1.38 -0.44 -5.08
C VAL A 161 -2.42 0.12 -6.03
N SER A 162 -3.60 -0.49 -6.09
CA SER A 162 -4.68 -0.06 -6.98
C SER A 162 -5.81 0.69 -6.27
N SER A 163 -5.86 0.62 -4.94
CA SER A 163 -6.81 1.33 -4.09
C SER A 163 -6.27 1.54 -2.68
N LEU A 164 -6.58 2.69 -2.09
CA LEU A 164 -6.17 3.07 -0.75
C LEU A 164 -7.30 3.84 -0.07
N THR A 165 -7.60 3.55 1.20
CA THR A 165 -8.63 4.25 1.98
C THR A 165 -8.20 4.38 3.42
N LEU A 166 -8.30 5.59 3.99
CA LEU A 166 -7.98 5.84 5.39
C LEU A 166 -9.14 5.45 6.29
N VAL A 167 -8.86 4.76 7.39
CA VAL A 167 -9.86 4.32 8.38
C VAL A 167 -9.92 5.30 9.54
N ASP A 168 -11.13 5.68 9.97
CA ASP A 168 -11.35 6.58 11.11
C ASP A 168 -10.63 7.94 11.02
N LEU A 169 -10.66 8.55 9.83
CA LEU A 169 -10.10 9.88 9.60
C LEU A 169 -10.83 10.95 10.47
N ALA A 170 -10.12 11.48 11.45
CA ALA A 170 -10.55 12.59 12.30
C ALA A 170 -9.74 13.85 11.98
N ILE A 171 -10.38 15.01 11.92
CA ILE A 171 -9.73 16.30 11.58
C ILE A 171 -10.05 17.33 12.67
N GLN A 172 -9.02 18.02 13.14
CA GLN A 172 -9.08 19.13 14.08
C GLN A 172 -8.53 20.39 13.42
N LEU A 173 -9.26 21.50 13.53
CA LEU A 173 -8.87 22.79 12.96
C LEU A 173 -8.54 23.78 14.07
N ASN A 174 -7.45 24.52 13.89
CA ASN A 174 -7.02 25.58 14.77
C ASN A 174 -6.54 26.79 13.95
N GLY A 175 -7.49 27.63 13.52
CA GLY A 175 -7.21 28.79 12.68
C GLY A 175 -6.63 28.39 11.33
N ASN A 176 -5.37 28.76 11.09
CA ASN A 176 -4.62 28.45 9.87
C ASN A 176 -3.84 27.12 9.94
N GLN A 177 -4.05 26.31 10.99
CA GLN A 177 -3.46 24.99 11.13
C GLN A 177 -4.54 23.92 11.24
N ALA A 178 -4.23 22.72 10.75
CA ALA A 178 -5.07 21.55 10.88
C ALA A 178 -4.23 20.33 11.23
N ILE A 179 -4.80 19.47 12.08
CA ILE A 179 -4.24 18.16 12.39
C ILE A 179 -5.30 17.13 12.01
N ALA A 180 -4.93 16.14 11.20
CA ALA A 180 -5.77 14.99 10.93
C ALA A 180 -5.08 13.71 11.37
N THR A 181 -5.86 12.72 11.79
CA THR A 181 -5.36 11.40 12.23
C THR A 181 -6.25 10.31 11.66
N HIS A 182 -5.68 9.14 11.36
CA HIS A 182 -6.43 7.93 10.97
C HIS A 182 -5.90 6.71 11.76
N GLN A 183 -6.71 5.65 11.84
CA GLN A 183 -6.47 4.44 12.66
C GLN A 183 -6.45 3.17 11.80
N GLY A 184 -5.77 3.26 10.65
CA GLY A 184 -5.61 2.16 9.72
C GLY A 184 -5.73 2.62 8.28
N VAL A 185 -5.39 1.68 7.40
CA VAL A 185 -5.47 1.87 5.96
C VAL A 185 -6.03 0.60 5.33
N VAL A 186 -7.04 0.73 4.48
CA VAL A 186 -7.48 -0.35 3.61
C VAL A 186 -6.75 -0.19 2.28
N GLN A 187 -5.91 -1.16 1.96
CA GLN A 187 -5.16 -1.22 0.71
C GLN A 187 -5.63 -2.45 -0.06
N ASP A 188 -6.14 -2.25 -1.28
CA ASP A 188 -6.65 -3.34 -2.15
C ASP A 188 -7.63 -4.29 -1.45
N GLY A 189 -8.51 -3.72 -0.61
CA GLY A 189 -9.53 -4.44 0.15
C GLY A 189 -9.02 -5.12 1.42
N VAL A 190 -7.72 -5.03 1.73
CA VAL A 190 -7.12 -5.58 2.95
C VAL A 190 -6.90 -4.46 3.97
N LEU A 191 -7.38 -4.64 5.19
CA LEU A 191 -7.16 -3.71 6.30
C LEU A 191 -5.78 -3.94 6.92
N TYR A 192 -4.97 -2.90 6.94
CA TYR A 192 -3.69 -2.83 7.64
C TYR A 192 -3.85 -1.95 8.88
N ALA A 193 -3.37 -2.45 10.02
CA ALA A 193 -3.25 -1.62 11.21
C ALA A 193 -2.16 -0.58 10.96
N ASP A 194 -2.54 0.67 11.11
CA ASP A 194 -1.66 1.82 10.92
C ASP A 194 -2.17 2.94 11.83
N GLN A 195 -1.26 3.86 12.16
CA GLN A 195 -1.62 5.09 12.82
C GLN A 195 -0.80 6.19 12.14
N GLY A 196 -1.50 7.04 11.41
CA GLY A 196 -0.88 8.16 10.72
C GLY A 196 -1.50 9.50 11.11
N SER A 197 -0.73 10.56 10.91
CA SER A 197 -1.14 11.93 11.17
C SER A 197 -0.72 12.85 10.03
N TYR A 198 -1.58 13.81 9.73
CA TYR A 198 -1.32 14.88 8.79
C TYR A 198 -1.30 16.20 9.57
N THR A 199 -0.24 16.99 9.41
CA THR A 199 -0.23 18.40 9.79
C THR A 199 -0.35 19.22 8.52
N LEU A 200 -1.32 20.12 8.48
CA LEU A 200 -1.57 21.02 7.36
C LEU A 200 -1.59 22.46 7.82
N GLU A 201 -1.16 23.36 6.94
CA GLU A 201 -1.23 24.80 7.16
C GLU A 201 -1.91 25.49 5.98
N ASN A 202 -2.69 26.52 6.27
CA ASN A 202 -3.23 27.42 5.26
C ASN A 202 -2.19 28.49 4.94
N ILE A 203 -1.52 28.33 3.80
CA ILE A 203 -0.47 29.21 3.31
C ILE A 203 -1.03 29.95 2.09
N ASP A 204 -1.12 31.28 2.17
CA ASP A 204 -1.65 32.15 1.12
C ASP A 204 -3.05 31.73 0.59
N GLY A 205 -3.92 31.28 1.49
CA GLY A 205 -5.29 30.86 1.16
C GLY A 205 -5.41 29.42 0.67
N ARG A 206 -4.32 28.64 0.68
CA ARG A 206 -4.29 27.23 0.28
C ARG A 206 -3.85 26.34 1.43
N TRP A 207 -4.65 25.32 1.72
CA TRP A 207 -4.25 24.25 2.63
C TRP A 207 -3.20 23.36 1.97
N LEU A 208 -2.06 23.18 2.64
CA LEU A 208 -0.94 22.36 2.19
C LEU A 208 -0.47 21.44 3.32
N ILE A 209 -0.03 20.24 2.98
CA ILE A 209 0.57 19.28 3.90
C ILE A 209 1.97 19.79 4.26
N THR A 210 2.20 20.06 5.54
CA THR A 210 3.52 20.42 6.08
C THR A 210 4.20 19.23 6.73
N GLN A 211 3.42 18.27 7.26
CA GLN A 211 3.94 17.02 7.81
C GLN A 211 2.97 15.87 7.55
N LEU A 212 3.50 14.71 7.19
CA LEU A 212 2.78 13.44 7.13
C LEU A 212 3.59 12.39 7.90
N GLU A 213 2.97 11.79 8.91
CA GLU A 213 3.53 10.65 9.63
C GLU A 213 2.67 9.42 9.41
N TYR A 214 3.29 8.25 9.30
CA TYR A 214 2.62 6.95 9.23
C TYR A 214 3.47 5.87 9.89
N GLY A 215 2.93 4.65 10.03
CA GLY A 215 3.63 3.55 10.70
C GLY A 215 3.65 3.70 12.22
N GLY A 216 2.83 4.59 12.79
CA GLY A 216 2.80 4.86 14.23
C GLY A 216 2.07 3.78 15.05
N ALA A 217 1.40 2.83 14.40
CA ALA A 217 0.82 1.71 15.11
C ALA A 217 1.94 0.78 15.57
N ALA A 218 2.10 0.64 16.89
CA ALA A 218 3.02 -0.34 17.44
C ALA A 218 2.71 -1.72 16.83
N GLN A 219 3.70 -2.36 16.21
CA GLN A 219 3.55 -3.72 15.73
C GLN A 219 3.23 -4.60 16.94
N SER A 220 1.96 -4.99 17.09
CA SER A 220 1.58 -5.89 18.16
C SER A 220 2.36 -7.18 17.94
N ALA A 221 3.10 -7.68 18.94
CA ALA A 221 3.96 -8.86 18.85
C ALA A 221 3.24 -10.20 18.49
N GLY A 222 1.96 -10.14 18.17
CA GLY A 222 1.14 -11.23 17.64
C GLY A 222 0.22 -10.81 16.51
N GLN A 223 0.42 -9.62 15.92
CA GLN A 223 -0.21 -9.30 14.65
C GLN A 223 0.41 -10.25 13.62
N PRO A 224 -0.37 -11.12 12.97
CA PRO A 224 0.16 -11.90 11.87
C PRO A 224 0.78 -10.89 10.91
N SER A 225 2.07 -11.04 10.59
CA SER A 225 2.60 -10.47 9.35
C SER A 225 1.55 -10.78 8.30
N ALA A 226 0.93 -9.73 7.74
CA ALA A 226 -0.38 -9.81 7.08
C ALA A 226 -0.54 -11.19 6.43
N ALA A 227 -1.43 -12.01 7.00
CA ALA A 227 -1.68 -13.32 6.42
C ALA A 227 -2.00 -13.06 4.96
N ILE A 228 -1.15 -13.58 4.06
CA ILE A 228 -1.35 -13.55 2.62
C ILE A 228 -2.84 -13.88 2.43
N PRO A 229 -3.64 -13.01 1.81
CA PRO A 229 -5.07 -13.25 1.67
C PRO A 229 -5.27 -14.68 1.16
N ALA A 230 -6.34 -15.37 1.56
CA ALA A 230 -6.61 -16.74 1.11
C ALA A 230 -6.71 -16.88 -0.43
N ASN A 231 -6.75 -15.75 -1.14
CA ASN A 231 -6.40 -15.61 -2.55
C ASN A 231 -4.93 -15.16 -2.69
N GLY A 232 -4.00 -15.96 -2.17
CA GLY A 232 -2.57 -15.68 -2.32
C GLY A 232 -2.18 -15.76 -3.79
N PRO A 233 -0.97 -15.30 -4.16
CA PRO A 233 -0.39 -15.63 -5.46
C PRO A 233 -0.65 -17.12 -5.77
N PRO A 234 -1.16 -17.49 -6.97
CA PRO A 234 -1.42 -18.87 -7.34
C PRO A 234 -0.31 -19.80 -6.87
N ASN A 235 -0.76 -20.83 -6.19
CA ASN A 235 0.00 -21.86 -5.51
C ASN A 235 1.27 -22.24 -6.27
N LEU A 236 2.42 -22.15 -5.61
CA LEU A 236 3.73 -22.49 -6.15
C LEU A 236 3.71 -23.94 -6.67
N THR A 237 3.90 -24.12 -7.97
CA THR A 237 4.00 -25.43 -8.61
C THR A 237 5.43 -25.96 -8.52
N ALA A 238 5.79 -26.60 -7.39
CA ALA A 238 6.64 -27.81 -7.34
C ALA A 238 6.97 -28.24 -5.89
N ASN A 239 6.55 -29.45 -5.50
CA ASN A 239 6.96 -30.18 -4.27
C ASN A 239 7.03 -29.32 -3.00
N ASP A 240 5.97 -28.56 -2.74
CA ASP A 240 5.92 -27.66 -1.60
C ASP A 240 5.32 -28.37 -0.39
N ASP A 241 6.18 -28.99 0.41
CA ASP A 241 5.81 -29.44 1.76
C ASP A 241 5.54 -28.23 2.68
N GLY A 242 5.68 -26.99 2.17
CA GLY A 242 5.43 -25.74 2.89
C GLY A 242 6.53 -25.37 3.88
N LEU A 243 7.64 -26.11 3.87
CA LEU A 243 8.76 -25.95 4.82
C LEU A 243 9.46 -24.60 4.68
N TYR A 244 9.49 -24.05 3.46
CA TYR A 244 10.04 -22.73 3.21
C TYR A 244 9.11 -21.95 2.29
N VAL A 245 8.78 -20.72 2.66
CA VAL A 245 7.97 -19.82 1.84
C VAL A 245 8.83 -18.63 1.45
N LEU A 246 8.94 -18.39 0.15
CA LEU A 246 9.69 -17.27 -0.41
C LEU A 246 8.71 -16.25 -0.98
N ALA A 247 8.91 -14.97 -0.68
CA ALA A 247 8.12 -13.87 -1.21
C ALA A 247 9.01 -12.67 -1.56
N VAL A 248 8.52 -11.81 -2.44
CA VAL A 248 9.14 -10.50 -2.72
C VAL A 248 8.72 -9.53 -1.63
N GLY A 249 9.69 -8.84 -1.04
CA GLY A 249 9.47 -7.79 -0.05
C GLY A 249 9.00 -6.47 -0.66
N SER A 250 8.95 -5.45 0.20
CA SER A 250 8.50 -4.11 -0.19
C SER A 250 9.49 -3.39 -1.10
N GLN A 251 10.78 -3.73 -1.01
CA GLN A 251 11.83 -3.11 -1.78
C GLN A 251 12.17 -3.95 -3.01
N HIS A 252 11.64 -3.60 -4.18
CA HIS A 252 12.10 -4.18 -5.44
C HIS A 252 12.09 -3.09 -6.51
N ARG A 253 13.27 -2.79 -7.07
CA ARG A 253 13.40 -1.70 -8.04
C ARG A 253 14.57 -1.93 -8.98
N TYR A 254 14.39 -1.39 -10.18
CA TYR A 254 15.48 -1.15 -11.10
C TYR A 254 15.97 0.28 -10.94
N GLU A 255 17.28 0.42 -10.79
CA GLU A 255 17.98 1.69 -10.75
C GLU A 255 18.71 1.85 -12.08
N GLU A 256 18.61 3.03 -12.69
CA GLU A 256 19.26 3.37 -13.94
C GLU A 256 19.85 4.79 -13.88
N PRO A 257 20.98 5.04 -14.55
CA PRO A 257 21.84 4.07 -15.24
C PRO A 257 22.82 3.37 -14.27
N TRP A 258 23.30 2.18 -14.64
CA TRP A 258 24.47 1.54 -14.01
C TRP A 258 25.60 1.35 -15.02
N GLY A 259 26.83 1.51 -14.54
CA GLY A 259 28.04 1.20 -15.29
C GLY A 259 28.29 -0.30 -15.42
N TRP A 260 29.29 -0.67 -16.22
CA TRP A 260 29.69 -2.06 -16.40
C TRP A 260 30.49 -2.58 -15.20
N ASP A 261 30.12 -3.75 -14.68
CA ASP A 261 30.71 -4.40 -13.48
C ASP A 261 32.10 -5.04 -13.70
N ARG A 262 32.62 -5.03 -14.94
CA ARG A 262 33.89 -5.66 -15.32
C ARG A 262 33.99 -7.17 -14.99
N GLY A 263 32.87 -7.84 -14.74
CA GLY A 263 32.77 -9.30 -14.62
C GLY A 263 32.22 -9.83 -13.29
N ASP A 264 32.30 -9.08 -12.19
CA ASP A 264 31.67 -9.46 -10.91
C ASP A 264 30.92 -8.26 -10.30
N PRO A 265 29.57 -8.27 -10.31
CA PRO A 265 28.78 -7.15 -9.78
C PRO A 265 28.98 -6.96 -8.28
N CYS A 266 29.40 -7.98 -7.53
CA CYS A 266 29.58 -7.93 -6.09
C CYS A 266 30.88 -7.25 -5.72
N GLU A 267 31.96 -7.58 -6.44
CA GLU A 267 33.24 -6.91 -6.29
C GLU A 267 33.15 -5.45 -6.75
N ALA A 268 32.52 -5.20 -7.90
CA ALA A 268 32.32 -3.84 -8.42
C ALA A 268 31.50 -2.97 -7.45
N TRP A 269 30.44 -3.52 -6.85
CA TRP A 269 29.66 -2.84 -5.83
C TRP A 269 30.45 -2.58 -4.55
N ALA A 270 31.15 -3.58 -4.02
CA ALA A 270 31.93 -3.43 -2.79
C ALA A 270 33.06 -2.39 -2.94
N ASN A 271 33.66 -2.29 -4.12
CA ASN A 271 34.79 -1.40 -4.40
C ASN A 271 34.38 -0.05 -5.04
N ASN A 272 33.09 0.15 -5.34
CA ASN A 272 32.61 1.27 -6.15
C ASN A 272 33.35 1.40 -7.50
N ASP A 273 33.60 0.29 -8.21
CA ASP A 273 34.42 0.22 -9.43
C ASP A 273 33.58 -0.10 -10.69
N PHE A 274 32.39 0.49 -10.81
CA PHE A 274 31.62 0.40 -12.05
C PHE A 274 32.22 1.30 -13.14
N ASP A 275 32.27 0.79 -14.37
CA ASP A 275 32.65 1.57 -15.54
C ASP A 275 31.43 2.36 -16.05
N ASP A 276 31.23 3.54 -15.48
CA ASP A 276 30.14 4.46 -15.82
C ASP A 276 30.22 4.99 -17.26
N THR A 277 31.34 4.78 -17.97
CA THR A 277 31.43 5.11 -19.39
C THR A 277 30.62 4.16 -20.28
N LYS A 278 30.12 3.05 -19.70
CA LYS A 278 29.26 2.06 -20.35
C LYS A 278 27.91 1.93 -19.63
N PRO A 279 27.02 2.94 -19.71
CA PRO A 279 25.75 2.99 -18.98
C PRO A 279 24.64 2.12 -19.62
N ASN A 280 25.01 0.94 -20.13
CA ASN A 280 24.10 0.03 -20.82
C ASN A 280 23.52 -1.02 -19.87
N TYR A 281 23.57 -0.75 -18.56
CA TYR A 281 23.12 -1.66 -17.53
C TYR A 281 22.15 -0.97 -16.57
N ARG A 282 21.40 -1.79 -15.85
CA ARG A 282 20.50 -1.40 -14.77
C ARG A 282 20.79 -2.26 -13.55
N GLY A 283 20.81 -1.62 -12.39
CA GLY A 283 20.96 -2.30 -11.11
C GLY A 283 19.60 -2.78 -10.65
N PHE A 284 19.48 -4.06 -10.32
CA PHE A 284 18.26 -4.63 -9.76
C PHE A 284 18.46 -4.88 -8.28
N ASN A 285 17.71 -4.18 -7.44
CA ASN A 285 17.66 -4.42 -6.01
C ASN A 285 16.35 -5.11 -5.67
N VAL A 286 16.40 -6.21 -4.93
CA VAL A 286 15.22 -6.96 -4.49
C VAL A 286 15.37 -7.42 -3.05
N GLU A 287 14.40 -7.08 -2.23
CA GLU A 287 14.18 -7.65 -0.91
C GLU A 287 13.41 -8.96 -1.08
N LEU A 288 13.93 -10.03 -0.49
CA LEU A 288 13.26 -11.31 -0.42
C LEU A 288 12.94 -11.64 1.04
N LEU A 289 11.71 -12.09 1.27
CA LEU A 289 11.24 -12.57 2.55
C LEU A 289 11.25 -14.10 2.51
N LEU A 290 12.05 -14.72 3.37
CA LEU A 290 12.07 -16.17 3.55
C LEU A 290 11.50 -16.54 4.92
N THR A 291 10.40 -17.26 4.92
CA THR A 291 9.81 -17.88 6.11
C THR A 291 10.29 -19.32 6.22
N ASN A 292 10.93 -19.66 7.34
CA ASN A 292 11.35 -21.02 7.64
C ASN A 292 10.30 -21.72 8.51
N ASN A 293 9.47 -22.56 7.92
CA ASN A 293 8.51 -23.41 8.63
C ASN A 293 9.09 -24.80 8.97
N SER A 294 10.35 -25.06 8.63
CA SER A 294 11.01 -26.32 8.97
C SER A 294 11.50 -26.34 10.42
N ASP A 295 11.96 -27.49 10.88
CA ASP A 295 12.60 -27.68 12.19
C ASP A 295 14.12 -27.37 12.18
N SER A 296 14.65 -27.03 11.01
CA SER A 296 16.08 -26.91 10.74
C SER A 296 16.43 -25.48 10.40
N LYS A 297 17.55 -24.99 10.94
CA LYS A 297 18.07 -23.65 10.64
C LYS A 297 18.48 -23.56 9.16
N VAL A 298 18.13 -22.46 8.49
CA VAL A 298 18.64 -22.15 7.15
C VAL A 298 20.12 -21.74 7.25
N PRO A 299 21.02 -22.30 6.43
CA PRO A 299 22.42 -21.94 6.46
C PRO A 299 22.66 -20.48 6.07
N ASP A 300 23.78 -19.92 6.53
CA ASP A 300 24.17 -18.54 6.23
C ASP A 300 24.59 -18.32 4.77
N HIS A 301 24.88 -19.41 4.05
CA HIS A 301 25.07 -19.36 2.60
C HIS A 301 23.71 -19.59 1.94
N TRP A 302 23.26 -18.61 1.15
CA TRP A 302 21.97 -18.64 0.47
C TRP A 302 22.21 -19.10 -0.98
N PRO A 303 21.94 -20.37 -1.33
CA PRO A 303 22.15 -20.90 -2.68
C PRO A 303 21.07 -20.37 -3.62
N ILE A 304 21.27 -19.13 -4.04
CA ILE A 304 20.36 -18.34 -4.86
C ILE A 304 20.93 -18.13 -6.26
N SER A 305 20.06 -18.21 -7.26
CA SER A 305 20.41 -17.92 -8.65
C SER A 305 19.35 -17.03 -9.29
N PHE A 306 19.80 -16.03 -10.04
CA PHE A 306 18.94 -15.15 -10.82
C PHE A 306 19.06 -15.51 -12.30
N THR A 307 17.94 -15.56 -13.00
CA THR A 307 17.87 -15.76 -14.46
C THR A 307 17.09 -14.61 -15.08
N THR A 308 17.65 -14.03 -16.13
CA THR A 308 17.01 -12.93 -16.85
C THR A 308 15.96 -13.43 -17.83
N ALA A 309 15.11 -12.54 -18.35
CA ALA A 309 14.10 -12.85 -19.34
C ALA A 309 14.68 -13.39 -20.66
N ASN A 310 15.95 -13.08 -20.94
CA ASN A 310 16.70 -13.66 -22.06
C ASN A 310 17.36 -15.01 -21.71
N GLY A 311 17.06 -15.59 -20.55
CA GLY A 311 17.61 -16.87 -20.08
C GLY A 311 19.07 -16.80 -19.61
N LYS A 312 19.63 -15.60 -19.39
CA LYS A 312 21.01 -15.45 -18.90
C LYS A 312 21.04 -15.64 -17.39
N SER A 313 21.99 -16.43 -16.89
CA SER A 313 22.29 -16.47 -15.45
C SER A 313 23.07 -15.21 -15.06
N VAL A 314 22.64 -14.54 -14.00
CA VAL A 314 23.35 -13.37 -13.45
C VAL A 314 23.66 -13.61 -11.97
N THR A 315 24.76 -13.04 -11.50
CA THR A 315 25.26 -13.25 -10.14
C THR A 315 24.56 -12.30 -9.17
N PRO A 316 23.74 -12.82 -8.23
CA PRO A 316 23.20 -12.00 -7.17
C PRO A 316 24.25 -11.79 -6.07
N CYS A 317 24.38 -10.55 -5.65
CA CYS A 317 25.07 -10.10 -4.46
C CYS A 317 24.03 -9.92 -3.36
N TYR A 318 24.43 -10.03 -2.10
CA TYR A 318 23.57 -9.66 -0.98
C TYR A 318 24.34 -8.73 -0.05
N TYR A 319 23.66 -7.80 0.58
CA TYR A 319 24.26 -6.89 1.54
C TYR A 319 23.34 -6.67 2.75
N GLY A 320 23.93 -6.23 3.85
CA GLY A 320 23.20 -5.92 5.09
C GLY A 320 22.88 -7.12 5.98
N TYR A 321 23.28 -8.34 5.61
CA TYR A 321 23.00 -9.52 6.42
C TYR A 321 24.17 -9.91 7.33
N GLN A 322 23.99 -9.82 8.65
CA GLN A 322 25.02 -10.16 9.65
C GLN A 322 25.18 -11.69 9.89
N GLY A 323 24.67 -12.52 8.98
CA GLY A 323 24.79 -13.97 9.02
C GLY A 323 23.97 -14.60 10.15
N SER A 324 22.80 -15.15 9.83
CA SER A 324 22.19 -16.17 10.69
C SER A 324 21.07 -17.02 10.07
N GLY A 325 20.80 -17.10 8.76
CA GLY A 325 19.51 -17.60 8.21
C GLY A 325 18.22 -17.19 8.97
N PRO A 326 17.01 -17.56 8.51
CA PRO A 326 15.85 -17.65 9.39
C PRO A 326 15.94 -18.90 10.28
N GLU A 327 15.77 -18.72 11.59
CA GLU A 327 15.51 -19.82 12.54
C GLU A 327 14.13 -20.44 12.26
N PRO A 328 13.86 -21.68 12.73
CA PRO A 328 12.53 -22.28 12.68
C PRO A 328 11.42 -21.35 13.19
N GLY A 329 10.36 -21.21 12.40
CA GLY A 329 9.19 -20.35 12.66
C GLY A 329 9.41 -18.86 12.39
N VAL A 330 10.56 -18.45 11.89
CA VAL A 330 10.91 -17.03 11.68
C VAL A 330 10.89 -16.66 10.20
N THR A 331 10.38 -15.47 9.90
CA THR A 331 10.58 -14.80 8.61
C THR A 331 11.76 -13.84 8.69
N ARG A 332 12.66 -13.91 7.72
CA ARG A 332 13.77 -12.96 7.58
C ARG A 332 13.73 -12.29 6.20
N SER A 333 14.04 -11.00 6.21
CA SER A 333 14.29 -10.22 5.01
C SER A 333 15.78 -10.25 4.65
N VAL A 334 16.07 -10.42 3.35
CA VAL A 334 17.42 -10.30 2.79
C VAL A 334 17.34 -9.51 1.48
N THR A 335 18.18 -8.48 1.34
CA THR A 335 18.28 -7.70 0.11
C THR A 335 19.37 -8.25 -0.78
N PHE A 336 19.01 -8.48 -2.04
CA PHE A 336 19.89 -8.88 -3.11
C PHE A 336 20.04 -7.76 -4.13
N PHE A 337 21.20 -7.74 -4.78
CA PHE A 337 21.53 -6.84 -5.87
C PHE A 337 22.16 -7.61 -7.02
N THR A 338 21.79 -7.28 -8.24
CA THR A 338 22.52 -7.73 -9.44
C THR A 338 22.54 -6.61 -10.46
N VAL A 339 23.38 -6.75 -11.47
CA VAL A 339 23.35 -5.90 -12.66
C VAL A 339 22.83 -6.71 -13.85
N VAL A 340 21.97 -6.12 -14.66
CA VAL A 340 21.48 -6.71 -15.92
C VAL A 340 21.61 -5.71 -17.06
N GLU A 341 21.58 -6.18 -18.31
CA GLU A 341 21.54 -5.30 -19.49
C GLU A 341 20.30 -4.41 -19.45
N LYS A 342 20.40 -3.18 -19.96
CA LYS A 342 19.34 -2.16 -19.87
C LYS A 342 17.97 -2.63 -20.38
N ASP A 343 17.97 -3.40 -21.46
CA ASP A 343 16.74 -3.92 -22.10
C ASP A 343 16.36 -5.33 -21.60
N ASP A 344 16.99 -5.81 -20.53
CA ASP A 344 16.74 -7.10 -19.90
C ASP A 344 16.25 -6.90 -18.45
N TYR A 345 15.73 -7.96 -17.83
CA TYR A 345 15.27 -7.94 -16.45
C TYR A 345 15.41 -9.32 -15.83
N VAL A 346 15.54 -9.39 -14.50
CA VAL A 346 15.49 -10.66 -13.76
C VAL A 346 14.06 -11.16 -13.82
N GLU A 347 13.83 -12.24 -14.56
CA GLU A 347 12.53 -12.90 -14.69
C GLU A 347 12.34 -13.96 -13.62
N LYS A 348 13.41 -14.63 -13.19
CA LYS A 348 13.33 -15.76 -12.28
C LYS A 348 14.39 -15.70 -11.19
N ILE A 349 13.96 -15.95 -9.96
CA ILE A 349 14.81 -16.17 -8.80
C ILE A 349 14.56 -17.58 -8.31
N ALA A 350 15.62 -18.38 -8.16
CA ALA A 350 15.54 -19.72 -7.63
C ALA A 350 16.40 -19.87 -6.36
N PHE A 351 15.86 -20.62 -5.39
CA PHE A 351 16.49 -20.96 -4.12
C PHE A 351 16.52 -22.46 -3.93
N SER A 352 17.66 -23.05 -3.56
CA SER A 352 17.73 -24.49 -3.26
C SER A 352 18.09 -24.75 -1.80
N LEU A 353 17.10 -24.98 -0.93
CA LEU A 353 17.30 -25.18 0.50
C LEU A 353 16.89 -26.59 0.92
N ASN A 354 17.82 -27.34 1.51
CA ASN A 354 17.56 -28.68 2.08
C ASN A 354 16.83 -29.64 1.13
N GLY A 355 17.14 -29.55 -0.18
CA GLY A 355 16.52 -30.39 -1.23
C GLY A 355 15.22 -29.84 -1.82
N GLN A 356 14.67 -28.76 -1.28
CA GLN A 356 13.55 -28.02 -1.87
C GLN A 356 14.07 -26.92 -2.80
N THR A 357 13.42 -26.76 -3.96
CA THR A 357 13.69 -25.64 -4.86
C THR A 357 12.50 -24.68 -4.86
N LEU A 358 12.72 -23.47 -4.35
CA LEU A 358 11.75 -22.38 -4.37
C LEU A 358 11.99 -21.54 -5.62
N ILE A 359 10.92 -21.16 -6.32
CA ILE A 359 11.01 -20.33 -7.52
C ILE A 359 10.07 -19.14 -7.38
N LEU A 360 10.60 -17.94 -7.61
CA LEU A 360 9.83 -16.72 -7.81
C LEU A 360 10.00 -16.26 -9.26
N CYS A 361 8.91 -15.86 -9.89
CA CYS A 361 8.94 -15.21 -11.18
C CYS A 361 8.53 -13.75 -11.04
N LEU A 362 9.21 -12.88 -11.80
CA LEU A 362 9.07 -11.44 -11.74
C LEU A 362 8.77 -10.89 -13.13
N ASP A 363 7.99 -9.82 -13.20
CA ASP A 363 7.72 -9.07 -14.42
C ASP A 363 8.86 -8.11 -14.78
N GLY A 364 8.73 -7.40 -15.91
CA GLY A 364 9.72 -6.43 -16.36
C GLY A 364 10.01 -5.26 -15.41
N LYS A 365 9.12 -5.03 -14.44
CA LYS A 365 9.25 -4.02 -13.37
C LYS A 365 9.85 -4.59 -12.08
N GLY A 366 10.05 -5.91 -12.01
CA GLY A 366 10.54 -6.61 -10.83
C GLY A 366 9.45 -6.99 -9.84
N GLY A 367 8.17 -6.76 -10.19
CA GLY A 367 7.02 -7.18 -9.41
C GLY A 367 6.77 -8.67 -9.58
N TRP A 368 6.12 -9.30 -8.60
CA TRP A 368 5.83 -10.74 -8.65
C TRP A 368 4.83 -11.09 -9.78
N GLN A 369 5.04 -12.23 -10.43
CA GLN A 369 4.10 -12.82 -11.39
C GLN A 369 4.08 -14.36 -11.30
N SER A 370 3.08 -14.99 -11.94
CA SER A 370 3.03 -16.45 -12.08
C SER A 370 4.18 -16.97 -12.96
N CYS A 371 4.70 -18.14 -12.64
CA CYS A 371 5.77 -18.80 -13.40
C CYS A 371 5.29 -19.60 -14.62
N ASP A 372 3.96 -19.74 -14.82
CA ASP A 372 3.38 -20.56 -15.90
C ASP A 372 3.30 -19.82 -17.26
N GLY A 373 4.28 -18.94 -17.53
CA GLY A 373 4.35 -18.08 -18.72
C GLY A 373 4.61 -18.80 -20.04
#